data_AF-W7P8L0-F1
#
_entry.id   AF-W7P8L0-F1
#
_cell.length_a   1.000
_cell.length_b   1.000
_cell.length_c   1.000
_cell.angle_alpha   90.00
_cell.angle_beta   90.00
_cell.angle_gamma   90.00
#
_symmetry.space_group_name_H-M   'P 1'
#
loop_
_entity.id
_entity.type
_entity.pdbx_description
1 polymer ?
#
loop_
_entity_poly.entity_id
_entity_poly.type
_entity_poly.pdbx_seq_one_letter_code
_entity_poly.pdbx_strand_id
1 'polypeptide(L)'
;MKLDFSREDAEQGYHYLWIRQAKPYAGDTYGWHTPLITGTEVGIAFDGGDPDRPYIAHAFHDSEHADVVTRDNRSQNILRTARDNELRMEDQRQAEHIALNTPFGATALNQGHIVDTQNDVRGTGFELRTDEFGVIRVAKGLLVTADGKTRGEGEVLDMDAALKEIEAVNQQIAALASATRQAKALEADIASQQAMFSSRLKTLHEMIHFSAPEGIAFTSAEHLHLAAADNIALNAGGDISIGAEGHITGLAGDSVGIFAQHGKLSLISAQGPVQLQAQNGMMHLSAEQKLTLISAREMLLAGKKRIRLVGGGSSILIEQGQIKYETAGTYTRKASRLDTEGGASQTVKVPYLPGKGESDLALNFFDGQEAIPKAPYTLRFEGGSELAGVLDEQGYALHKNVPFESATVTYQLPPPEPEKPWTPWDLLLEKTSVREG
;
A
#
# COMPACT_ATOMS: atom_id res chain seq x y z
N MET A 1 -36.27 28.47 -63.46
CA MET A 1 -37.60 27.86 -63.67
C MET A 1 -38.15 27.56 -62.29
N LYS A 2 -39.32 28.09 -61.91
CA LYS A 2 -40.02 27.70 -60.67
C LYS A 2 -40.65 26.35 -60.95
N LEU A 3 -40.32 25.34 -60.17
CA LEU A 3 -40.98 24.03 -60.27
C LEU A 3 -42.40 24.19 -59.70
N ASP A 4 -43.42 23.62 -60.35
CA ASP A 4 -44.83 23.84 -60.01
C ASP A 4 -45.17 23.46 -58.56
N PHE A 5 -44.39 22.55 -57.97
CA PHE A 5 -44.50 22.11 -56.57
C PHE A 5 -43.69 22.94 -55.57
N SER A 6 -42.90 23.93 -56.00
CA SER A 6 -42.15 24.83 -55.11
C SER A 6 -43.08 25.91 -54.55
N ARG A 7 -43.37 25.83 -53.24
CA ARG A 7 -44.28 26.75 -52.53
C ARG A 7 -43.59 28.00 -51.96
N GLU A 8 -42.27 28.12 -52.12
CA GLU A 8 -41.49 29.26 -51.65
C GLU A 8 -41.33 30.31 -52.76
N ASP A 9 -41.44 31.58 -52.38
CA ASP A 9 -41.09 32.70 -53.26
C ASP A 9 -39.59 32.97 -53.16
N ALA A 10 -38.86 32.55 -54.20
CA ALA A 10 -37.43 32.76 -54.36
C ALA A 10 -37.13 33.39 -55.71
N GLU A 11 -35.97 34.04 -55.85
CA GLU A 11 -35.50 34.55 -57.13
C GLU A 11 -35.36 33.43 -58.16
N GLN A 12 -35.59 33.75 -59.44
CA GLN A 12 -35.55 32.77 -60.52
C GLN A 12 -34.16 32.12 -60.61
N GLY A 13 -34.08 30.83 -60.27
CA GLY A 13 -32.82 30.07 -60.20
C GLY A 13 -32.41 29.65 -58.79
N TYR A 14 -33.08 30.17 -57.75
CA TYR A 14 -32.81 29.89 -56.34
C TYR A 14 -33.94 29.12 -55.63
N HIS A 15 -34.89 28.54 -56.35
CA HIS A 15 -35.93 27.70 -55.75
C HIS A 15 -35.33 26.36 -55.29
N TYR A 16 -35.39 26.09 -53.99
CA TYR A 16 -35.13 24.78 -53.39
C TYR A 16 -36.40 24.28 -52.69
N LEU A 17 -36.53 22.96 -52.53
CA LEU A 17 -37.65 22.34 -51.83
C LEU A 17 -37.12 21.37 -50.76
N TRP A 18 -37.67 21.47 -49.56
CA TRP A 18 -37.47 20.46 -48.52
C TRP A 18 -38.30 19.21 -48.85
N ILE A 19 -37.62 18.11 -49.19
CA ILE A 19 -38.25 16.82 -49.50
C ILE A 19 -37.97 15.85 -48.35
N ARG A 20 -39.00 15.13 -47.89
CA ARG A 20 -38.85 14.11 -46.84
C ARG A 20 -38.17 12.85 -47.38
N GLN A 21 -37.32 12.22 -46.56
CA GLN A 21 -36.72 10.92 -46.84
C GLN A 21 -37.59 9.79 -46.28
N ALA A 22 -37.92 8.81 -47.12
CA ALA A 22 -38.44 7.53 -46.69
C ALA A 22 -37.34 6.77 -45.96
N LYS A 23 -37.61 6.37 -44.72
CA LYS A 23 -36.69 5.60 -43.88
C LYS A 23 -37.49 4.70 -42.95
N PRO A 24 -36.86 3.67 -42.36
CA PRO A 24 -37.49 2.81 -41.35
C PRO A 24 -37.87 3.59 -40.09
N TYR A 25 -38.98 4.32 -40.15
CA TYR A 25 -39.50 5.17 -39.08
C TYR A 25 -40.83 4.59 -38.61
N ALA A 26 -40.99 4.39 -37.31
CA ALA A 26 -42.06 3.57 -36.78
C ALA A 26 -43.00 4.32 -35.81
N GLY A 27 -42.77 5.62 -35.55
CA GLY A 27 -43.61 6.49 -34.72
C GLY A 27 -42.86 7.73 -34.23
N ASP A 28 -43.46 8.50 -33.32
CA ASP A 28 -43.08 9.89 -33.00
C ASP A 28 -41.59 10.14 -32.72
N THR A 29 -40.90 9.25 -31.99
CA THR A 29 -39.48 9.45 -31.60
C THR A 29 -38.59 8.23 -31.83
N TYR A 30 -39.00 7.26 -32.67
CA TYR A 30 -38.25 6.02 -32.87
C TYR A 30 -38.24 5.51 -34.32
N GLY A 31 -37.11 4.94 -34.71
CA GLY A 31 -36.81 4.48 -36.07
C GLY A 31 -35.32 4.47 -36.35
N TRP A 32 -34.96 4.33 -37.62
CA TRP A 32 -33.58 4.40 -38.11
C TRP A 32 -33.31 5.80 -38.68
N HIS A 33 -32.32 6.49 -38.13
CA HIS A 33 -32.04 7.90 -38.43
C HIS A 33 -30.61 8.09 -38.94
N THR A 34 -30.41 7.90 -40.24
CA THR A 34 -29.15 8.17 -40.95
C THR A 34 -29.37 9.32 -41.93
N PRO A 35 -29.05 10.57 -41.57
CA PRO A 35 -29.27 11.71 -42.44
C PRO A 35 -28.41 11.63 -43.69
N LEU A 36 -28.94 12.13 -44.80
CA LEU A 36 -28.17 12.35 -46.02
C LEU A 36 -27.20 13.52 -45.80
N ILE A 37 -26.04 13.46 -46.45
CA ILE A 37 -25.05 14.55 -46.43
C ILE A 37 -25.15 15.33 -47.75
N THR A 38 -24.64 16.57 -47.73
CA THR A 38 -24.60 17.38 -48.97
C THR A 38 -23.79 16.64 -50.04
N GLY A 39 -24.34 16.58 -51.26
CA GLY A 39 -23.74 15.84 -52.37
C GLY A 39 -24.20 14.40 -52.52
N THR A 40 -24.99 13.84 -51.59
CA THR A 40 -25.56 12.49 -51.76
C THR A 40 -26.58 12.46 -52.91
N GLU A 41 -26.32 11.62 -53.91
CA GLU A 41 -27.30 11.33 -54.96
C GLU A 41 -28.45 10.48 -54.40
N VAL A 42 -29.68 10.87 -54.75
CA VAL A 42 -30.89 10.26 -54.22
C VAL A 42 -31.92 9.98 -55.30
N GLY A 43 -32.64 8.88 -55.14
CA GLY A 43 -33.82 8.59 -55.94
C GLY A 43 -35.04 9.33 -55.40
N ILE A 44 -35.75 10.05 -56.28
CA ILE A 44 -37.03 10.68 -55.95
C ILE A 44 -38.16 9.77 -56.44
N ALA A 45 -39.05 9.42 -55.53
CA ALA A 45 -40.30 8.75 -55.83
C ALA A 45 -41.48 9.64 -55.46
N PHE A 46 -42.67 9.27 -55.91
CA PHE A 46 -43.87 10.07 -55.79
C PHE A 46 -44.97 9.24 -55.13
N ASP A 47 -45.56 9.78 -54.06
CA ASP A 47 -46.62 9.09 -53.32
C ASP A 47 -47.82 8.82 -54.25
N GLY A 48 -48.15 7.56 -54.50
CA GLY A 48 -49.18 7.17 -55.47
C GLY A 48 -48.89 7.55 -56.93
N GLY A 49 -47.64 7.91 -57.27
CA GLY A 49 -47.27 8.41 -58.60
C GLY A 49 -47.61 9.89 -58.84
N ASP A 50 -48.01 10.63 -57.80
CA ASP A 50 -48.37 12.05 -57.87
C ASP A 50 -47.12 12.96 -57.87
N PRO A 51 -46.80 13.63 -59.00
CA PRO A 51 -45.63 14.51 -59.11
C PRO A 51 -45.58 15.64 -58.06
N ASP A 52 -46.71 16.02 -57.48
CA ASP A 52 -46.80 17.07 -56.46
C ASP A 52 -46.47 16.57 -55.04
N ARG A 53 -46.24 15.26 -54.86
CA ARG A 53 -45.95 14.62 -53.57
C ARG A 53 -44.63 13.83 -53.61
N PRO A 54 -43.49 14.48 -53.95
CA PRO A 54 -42.19 13.82 -53.99
C PRO A 54 -41.71 13.42 -52.60
N TYR A 55 -40.95 12.33 -52.54
CA TYR A 55 -40.16 11.92 -51.39
C TYR A 55 -38.86 11.25 -51.86
N ILE A 56 -37.81 11.33 -51.04
CA ILE A 56 -36.56 10.62 -51.30
C ILE A 56 -36.76 9.14 -50.94
N ALA A 57 -36.62 8.24 -51.91
CA ALA A 57 -36.84 6.80 -51.72
C ALA A 57 -35.63 6.08 -51.12
N HIS A 58 -34.44 6.38 -51.63
CA HIS A 58 -33.15 5.84 -51.16
C HIS A 58 -31.99 6.69 -51.70
N ALA A 59 -30.77 6.45 -51.21
CA ALA A 59 -29.54 6.98 -51.79
C ALA A 59 -28.97 6.01 -52.84
N PHE A 60 -28.16 6.52 -53.76
CA PHE A 60 -27.41 5.71 -54.72
C PHE A 60 -25.94 5.63 -54.32
N HIS A 61 -25.28 4.54 -54.74
CA HIS A 61 -23.84 4.47 -54.91
C HIS A 61 -23.55 4.56 -56.43
N ASP A 62 -22.40 5.10 -56.78
CA ASP A 62 -21.98 5.30 -58.17
C ASP A 62 -20.48 4.99 -58.33
N SER A 63 -19.88 5.30 -59.48
CA SER A 63 -18.45 5.03 -59.74
C SER A 63 -17.49 5.89 -58.92
N GLU A 64 -17.93 7.08 -58.49
CA GLU A 64 -17.18 7.99 -57.61
C GLU A 64 -17.43 7.70 -56.12
N HIS A 65 -18.61 7.15 -55.80
CA HIS A 65 -19.07 6.77 -54.45
C HIS A 65 -19.47 5.30 -54.41
N ALA A 66 -18.48 4.40 -54.55
CA ALA A 66 -18.73 2.96 -54.58
C ALA A 66 -19.28 2.41 -53.26
N ASP A 67 -20.04 1.31 -53.35
CA ASP A 67 -20.49 0.54 -52.19
C ASP A 67 -19.28 0.00 -51.39
N VAL A 68 -19.39 0.02 -50.07
CA VAL A 68 -18.36 -0.51 -49.16
C VAL A 68 -18.34 -2.04 -49.15
N VAL A 69 -19.44 -2.68 -49.54
CA VAL A 69 -19.52 -4.12 -49.79
C VAL A 69 -19.43 -4.36 -51.29
N THR A 70 -18.37 -5.05 -51.69
CA THR A 70 -18.03 -5.37 -53.08
C THR A 70 -18.03 -6.88 -53.28
N ARG A 71 -17.71 -7.33 -54.50
CA ARG A 71 -17.52 -8.75 -54.80
C ARG A 71 -16.46 -9.42 -53.92
N ASP A 72 -15.42 -8.68 -53.57
CA ASP A 72 -14.22 -9.23 -52.93
C ASP A 72 -14.40 -9.36 -51.40
N ASN A 73 -15.38 -8.67 -50.80
CA ASN A 73 -15.79 -8.77 -49.40
C ASN A 73 -17.30 -9.04 -49.24
N ARG A 74 -17.89 -9.79 -50.18
CA ARG A 74 -19.34 -10.03 -50.30
C ARG A 74 -20.02 -10.73 -49.11
N SER A 75 -19.25 -11.30 -48.19
CA SER A 75 -19.74 -11.93 -46.95
C SER A 75 -19.81 -10.96 -45.77
N GLN A 76 -19.40 -9.70 -45.98
CA GLN A 76 -19.47 -8.65 -44.96
C GLN A 76 -20.79 -7.90 -45.04
N ASN A 77 -21.39 -7.68 -43.88
CA ASN A 77 -22.52 -6.79 -43.67
C ASN A 77 -22.01 -5.58 -42.90
N ILE A 78 -22.07 -4.38 -43.49
CA ILE A 78 -21.44 -3.18 -42.94
C ILE A 78 -22.48 -2.06 -42.77
N LEU A 79 -22.58 -1.54 -41.55
CA LEU A 79 -23.23 -0.27 -41.24
C LEU A 79 -22.13 0.73 -40.91
N ARG A 80 -21.88 1.68 -41.82
CA ARG A 80 -20.83 2.70 -41.66
C ARG A 80 -21.39 4.10 -41.77
N THR A 81 -20.98 4.97 -40.85
CA THR A 81 -21.27 6.42 -40.91
C THR A 81 -20.20 7.16 -41.72
N ALA A 82 -20.47 8.40 -42.16
CA ALA A 82 -19.51 9.21 -42.94
C ALA A 82 -18.18 9.55 -42.21
N ARG A 83 -18.06 9.22 -40.92
CA ARG A 83 -16.85 9.37 -40.11
C ARG A 83 -16.32 8.01 -39.63
N ASP A 84 -16.59 6.95 -40.39
CA ASP A 84 -16.09 5.59 -40.18
C ASP A 84 -16.43 4.94 -38.83
N ASN A 85 -17.47 5.42 -38.13
CA ASN A 85 -18.11 4.60 -37.10
C ASN A 85 -18.78 3.41 -37.80
N GLU A 86 -18.35 2.21 -37.47
CA GLU A 86 -18.66 0.99 -38.20
C GLU A 86 -19.18 -0.11 -37.27
N LEU A 87 -20.29 -0.72 -37.64
CA LEU A 87 -20.69 -2.05 -37.21
C LEU A 87 -20.54 -2.99 -38.39
N ARG A 88 -19.63 -3.95 -38.29
CA ARG A 88 -19.37 -4.97 -39.32
C ARG A 88 -19.68 -6.36 -38.79
N MET A 89 -20.38 -7.16 -39.59
CA MET A 89 -20.64 -8.58 -39.34
C MET A 89 -20.13 -9.39 -40.54
N GLU A 90 -19.15 -10.27 -40.31
CA GLU A 90 -18.59 -11.17 -41.32
C GLU A 90 -19.25 -12.53 -41.22
N ASP A 91 -19.82 -13.01 -42.34
CA ASP A 91 -20.49 -14.31 -42.45
C ASP A 91 -19.66 -15.37 -43.17
N GLN A 92 -18.38 -15.08 -43.47
CA GLN A 92 -17.47 -16.10 -43.97
C GLN A 92 -17.36 -17.24 -42.96
N ARG A 93 -17.76 -18.45 -43.39
CA ARG A 93 -17.76 -19.65 -42.55
C ARG A 93 -16.40 -19.87 -41.88
N GLN A 94 -16.43 -20.14 -40.57
CA GLN A 94 -15.26 -20.34 -39.70
C GLN A 94 -14.36 -19.11 -39.50
N ALA A 95 -14.74 -17.97 -40.07
CA ALA A 95 -14.10 -16.67 -39.89
C ALA A 95 -15.13 -15.61 -39.46
N GLU A 96 -16.24 -16.06 -38.87
CA GLU A 96 -17.33 -15.20 -38.46
C GLU A 96 -16.84 -14.24 -37.36
N HIS A 97 -17.17 -12.97 -37.52
CA HIS A 97 -16.84 -11.96 -36.52
C HIS A 97 -17.80 -10.79 -36.54
N ILE A 98 -17.90 -10.12 -35.39
CA ILE A 98 -18.59 -8.85 -35.23
C ILE A 98 -17.56 -7.82 -34.75
N ALA A 99 -17.47 -6.69 -35.44
CA ALA A 99 -16.64 -5.57 -35.07
C ALA A 99 -17.50 -4.31 -34.92
N LEU A 100 -17.41 -3.65 -33.77
CA LEU A 100 -18.00 -2.34 -33.52
C LEU A 100 -16.87 -1.35 -33.23
N ASN A 101 -16.63 -0.44 -34.17
CA ASN A 101 -15.45 0.42 -34.19
C ASN A 101 -15.83 1.90 -34.30
N THR A 102 -15.03 2.74 -33.66
CA THR A 102 -14.98 4.18 -33.94
C THR A 102 -13.51 4.61 -34.16
N PRO A 103 -13.21 5.51 -35.12
CA PRO A 103 -11.84 5.96 -35.33
C PRO A 103 -11.25 6.71 -34.15
N PHE A 104 -12.08 7.34 -33.31
CA PHE A 104 -11.61 8.11 -32.17
C PHE A 104 -11.01 7.20 -31.09
N GLY A 105 -9.73 7.42 -30.76
CA GLY A 105 -8.96 6.55 -29.88
C GLY A 105 -8.87 5.11 -30.38
N ALA A 106 -9.12 4.90 -31.69
CA ALA A 106 -9.31 3.59 -32.30
C ALA A 106 -10.24 2.67 -31.49
N THR A 107 -11.24 3.18 -30.79
CA THR A 107 -12.02 2.40 -29.81
C THR A 107 -12.83 1.30 -30.48
N ALA A 108 -12.74 0.06 -29.98
CA ALA A 108 -13.33 -1.11 -30.64
C ALA A 108 -13.81 -2.20 -29.66
N LEU A 109 -14.92 -2.86 -30.03
CA LEU A 109 -15.36 -4.15 -29.51
C LEU A 109 -15.35 -5.17 -30.66
N ASN A 110 -14.45 -6.14 -30.59
CA ASN A 110 -14.29 -7.21 -31.58
C ASN A 110 -14.68 -8.56 -30.97
N GLN A 111 -15.39 -9.41 -31.72
CA GLN A 111 -15.87 -10.72 -31.27
C GLN A 111 -15.74 -11.75 -32.39
N GLY A 112 -15.35 -12.99 -32.06
CA GLY A 112 -15.19 -14.08 -33.02
C GLY A 112 -13.77 -14.15 -33.59
N HIS A 113 -13.64 -14.24 -34.91
CA HIS A 113 -12.38 -14.25 -35.64
C HIS A 113 -11.86 -12.82 -35.88
N ILE A 114 -11.02 -12.34 -34.96
CA ILE A 114 -10.60 -10.94 -34.92
C ILE A 114 -9.52 -10.70 -36.00
N VAL A 115 -9.79 -9.74 -36.89
CA VAL A 115 -8.90 -9.35 -38.00
C VAL A 115 -8.48 -7.89 -37.92
N ASP A 116 -7.35 -7.54 -38.53
CA ASP A 116 -6.87 -6.15 -38.61
C ASP A 116 -7.49 -5.38 -39.79
N THR A 117 -6.98 -4.19 -40.07
CA THR A 117 -7.45 -3.37 -41.20
C THR A 117 -7.13 -3.96 -42.57
N GLN A 118 -6.19 -4.91 -42.65
CA GLN A 118 -5.82 -5.66 -43.85
C GLN A 118 -6.57 -7.00 -43.98
N ASN A 119 -7.46 -7.30 -43.01
CA ASN A 119 -8.14 -8.58 -42.82
C ASN A 119 -7.21 -9.74 -42.42
N ASP A 120 -6.00 -9.44 -41.93
CA ASP A 120 -5.11 -10.46 -41.38
C ASP A 120 -5.54 -10.82 -39.96
N VAL A 121 -5.42 -12.10 -39.63
CA VAL A 121 -5.87 -12.64 -38.34
C VAL A 121 -4.97 -12.13 -37.23
N ARG A 122 -5.58 -11.52 -36.21
CA ARG A 122 -4.91 -11.01 -35.00
C ARG A 122 -5.31 -11.74 -33.72
N GLY A 123 -6.41 -12.48 -33.73
CA GLY A 123 -6.79 -13.33 -32.61
C GLY A 123 -8.18 -13.94 -32.74
N THR A 124 -8.58 -14.69 -31.72
CA THR A 124 -9.93 -15.26 -31.60
C THR A 124 -10.48 -15.00 -30.19
N GLY A 125 -11.80 -14.88 -30.06
CA GLY A 125 -12.47 -14.62 -28.78
C GLY A 125 -13.16 -13.27 -28.78
N PHE A 126 -12.89 -12.44 -27.77
CA PHE A 126 -13.36 -11.05 -27.76
C PHE A 126 -12.24 -10.10 -27.34
N GLU A 127 -12.31 -8.87 -27.82
CA GLU A 127 -11.37 -7.81 -27.47
C GLU A 127 -12.15 -6.51 -27.30
N LEU A 128 -11.95 -5.85 -26.15
CA LEU A 128 -12.34 -4.47 -25.91
C LEU A 128 -11.06 -3.65 -25.84
N ARG A 129 -10.88 -2.68 -26.74
CA ARG A 129 -9.67 -1.85 -26.81
C ARG A 129 -9.97 -0.37 -27.05
N THR A 130 -9.06 0.48 -26.60
CA THR A 130 -9.05 1.92 -26.85
C THR A 130 -7.64 2.49 -26.55
N ASP A 131 -7.24 3.53 -27.27
CA ASP A 131 -6.06 4.35 -26.95
C ASP A 131 -6.37 5.42 -25.88
N GLU A 132 -7.64 5.54 -25.49
CA GLU A 132 -8.15 6.48 -24.50
C GLU A 132 -8.41 5.78 -23.15
N PHE A 133 -9.11 6.45 -22.23
CA PHE A 133 -9.47 5.85 -20.94
C PHE A 133 -10.51 4.74 -21.08
N GLY A 134 -10.23 3.57 -20.49
CA GLY A 134 -11.18 2.47 -20.33
C GLY A 134 -11.74 2.39 -18.91
N VAL A 135 -13.06 2.20 -18.77
CA VAL A 135 -13.71 1.95 -17.47
C VAL A 135 -14.71 0.81 -17.61
N ILE A 136 -14.55 -0.23 -16.79
CA ILE A 136 -15.59 -1.24 -16.55
C ILE A 136 -16.21 -0.92 -15.19
N ARG A 137 -17.45 -0.45 -15.18
CA ARG A 137 -18.18 -0.06 -13.97
C ARG A 137 -19.38 -0.97 -13.75
N VAL A 138 -19.42 -1.61 -12.58
CA VAL A 138 -20.53 -2.47 -12.14
C VAL A 138 -21.07 -1.99 -10.79
N ALA A 139 -22.38 -2.08 -10.59
CA ALA A 139 -23.02 -1.73 -9.31
C ALA A 139 -23.34 -2.95 -8.44
N LYS A 140 -23.38 -4.15 -9.03
CA LYS A 140 -23.72 -5.38 -8.30
C LYS A 140 -22.50 -6.23 -7.96
N GLY A 141 -21.49 -6.26 -8.83
CA GLY A 141 -20.32 -7.13 -8.74
C GLY A 141 -19.75 -7.45 -10.13
N LEU A 142 -18.49 -7.87 -10.20
CA LEU A 142 -17.78 -8.25 -11.43
C LEU A 142 -17.06 -9.59 -11.23
N LEU A 143 -17.40 -10.58 -12.05
CA LEU A 143 -16.69 -11.85 -12.14
C LEU A 143 -15.77 -11.81 -13.36
N VAL A 144 -14.47 -11.99 -13.14
CA VAL A 144 -13.47 -12.18 -14.19
C VAL A 144 -12.94 -13.59 -14.05
N THR A 145 -13.33 -14.49 -14.95
CA THR A 145 -13.01 -15.91 -14.81
C THR A 145 -12.45 -16.53 -16.10
N ALA A 146 -11.49 -17.45 -15.94
CA ALA A 146 -11.03 -18.38 -16.96
C ALA A 146 -11.66 -19.78 -16.82
N ASP A 147 -12.67 -19.94 -15.96
CA ASP A 147 -13.46 -21.17 -15.84
C ASP A 147 -14.29 -21.39 -17.12
N GLY A 148 -13.85 -22.35 -17.92
CA GLY A 148 -14.43 -22.60 -19.24
C GLY A 148 -15.87 -23.12 -19.17
N LYS A 149 -16.81 -22.35 -19.72
CA LYS A 149 -18.19 -22.77 -19.96
C LYS A 149 -18.44 -22.92 -21.45
N THR A 150 -18.50 -24.16 -21.94
CA THR A 150 -18.76 -24.42 -23.35
C THR A 150 -20.15 -23.95 -23.75
N ARG A 151 -20.24 -23.16 -24.83
CA ARG A 151 -21.51 -22.71 -25.44
C ARG A 151 -22.47 -21.99 -24.48
N GLY A 152 -21.95 -21.31 -23.45
CA GLY A 152 -22.77 -20.55 -22.50
C GLY A 152 -23.61 -21.43 -21.57
N GLU A 153 -23.17 -22.66 -21.29
CA GLU A 153 -23.83 -23.54 -20.33
C GLU A 153 -23.76 -23.01 -18.88
N GLY A 154 -24.86 -23.19 -18.14
CA GLY A 154 -25.03 -22.76 -16.75
C GLY A 154 -25.32 -21.26 -16.59
N GLU A 155 -25.36 -20.80 -15.34
CA GLU A 155 -25.65 -19.41 -15.02
C GLU A 155 -24.45 -18.49 -15.35
N VAL A 156 -24.73 -17.21 -15.62
CA VAL A 156 -23.72 -16.18 -15.95
C VAL A 156 -22.74 -15.94 -14.80
N LEU A 157 -23.19 -16.10 -13.55
CA LEU A 157 -22.41 -15.87 -12.32
C LEU A 157 -22.09 -17.16 -11.57
N ASP A 158 -22.06 -18.28 -12.27
CA ASP A 158 -21.64 -19.56 -11.69
C ASP A 158 -20.16 -19.48 -11.30
N MET A 159 -19.91 -19.76 -10.03
CA MET A 159 -18.60 -19.71 -9.38
C MET A 159 -18.35 -20.99 -8.56
N ASP A 160 -19.04 -22.10 -8.87
CA ASP A 160 -19.01 -23.29 -8.02
C ASP A 160 -17.60 -23.88 -7.87
N ALA A 161 -16.78 -23.84 -8.92
CA ALA A 161 -15.39 -24.28 -8.87
C ALA A 161 -14.55 -23.39 -7.92
N ALA A 162 -14.58 -22.07 -8.16
CA ALA A 162 -13.85 -21.10 -7.35
C ALA A 162 -14.27 -21.12 -5.87
N LEU A 163 -15.57 -21.23 -5.59
CA LEU A 163 -16.08 -21.29 -4.22
C LEU A 163 -15.62 -22.54 -3.48
N LYS A 164 -15.52 -23.70 -4.15
CA LYS A 164 -14.98 -24.94 -3.57
C LYS A 164 -13.51 -24.84 -3.23
N GLU A 165 -12.70 -24.22 -4.10
CA GLU A 165 -11.28 -24.01 -3.86
C GLU A 165 -11.05 -23.11 -2.63
N ILE A 166 -11.79 -22.01 -2.54
CA ILE A 166 -11.71 -21.10 -1.39
C ILE A 166 -12.18 -21.78 -0.11
N GLU A 167 -13.23 -22.59 -0.17
CA GLU A 167 -13.70 -23.35 1.00
C GLU A 167 -12.63 -24.35 1.49
N ALA A 168 -11.95 -25.05 0.58
CA ALA A 168 -10.87 -25.96 0.93
C ALA A 168 -9.69 -25.24 1.60
N VAL A 169 -9.27 -24.09 1.06
CA VAL A 169 -8.19 -23.26 1.63
C VAL A 169 -8.59 -22.73 3.01
N ASN A 170 -9.82 -22.23 3.17
CA ASN A 170 -10.33 -21.74 4.47
C ASN A 170 -10.34 -22.83 5.55
N GLN A 171 -10.68 -24.07 5.20
CA GLN A 171 -10.63 -25.20 6.14
C GLN A 171 -9.20 -25.52 6.60
N GLN A 172 -8.23 -25.47 5.68
CA GLN A 172 -6.81 -25.69 6.01
C GLN A 172 -6.28 -24.61 6.98
N ILE A 173 -6.61 -23.34 6.73
CA ILE A 173 -6.19 -22.21 7.58
C ILE A 173 -6.84 -22.28 8.95
N ALA A 174 -8.13 -22.66 9.02
CA ALA A 174 -8.81 -22.85 10.30
C ALA A 174 -8.15 -23.94 11.16
N ALA A 175 -7.70 -25.03 10.54
CA ALA A 175 -6.94 -26.08 11.22
C ALA A 175 -5.59 -25.56 11.73
N LEU A 176 -4.86 -24.78 10.93
CA LEU A 176 -3.60 -24.17 11.32
C LEU A 176 -3.77 -23.21 12.50
N ALA A 177 -4.80 -22.35 12.47
CA ALA A 177 -5.10 -21.41 13.55
C ALA A 177 -5.48 -22.10 14.87
N SER A 178 -6.17 -23.25 14.80
CA SER A 178 -6.43 -24.05 15.98
C SER A 178 -5.13 -24.56 16.64
N ALA A 179 -4.09 -24.86 15.84
CA ALA A 179 -2.78 -25.22 16.37
C ALA A 179 -2.05 -24.01 16.98
N THR A 180 -2.22 -22.81 16.40
CA THR A 180 -1.65 -21.55 16.91
C THR A 180 -2.18 -21.19 18.29
N ARG A 181 -3.48 -21.45 18.54
CA ARG A 181 -4.12 -21.30 19.86
C ARG A 181 -3.46 -22.14 20.95
N GLN A 182 -3.10 -23.39 20.65
CA GLN A 182 -2.39 -24.26 21.60
C GLN A 182 -0.97 -23.74 21.90
N ALA A 183 -0.33 -23.12 20.91
CA ALA A 183 1.00 -22.53 21.03
C ALA A 183 1.02 -21.12 21.65
N LYS A 184 -0.14 -20.54 21.99
CA LYS A 184 -0.28 -19.15 22.45
C LYS A 184 0.35 -18.11 21.50
N ALA A 185 0.37 -18.40 20.20
CA ALA A 185 0.84 -17.46 19.18
C ALA A 185 -0.31 -16.52 18.75
N LEU A 186 0.03 -15.40 18.10
CA LEU A 186 -0.93 -14.40 17.61
C LEU A 186 -1.96 -15.07 16.69
N GLU A 187 -3.25 -14.75 16.90
CA GLU A 187 -4.34 -15.30 16.10
C GLU A 187 -4.50 -14.53 14.79
N ALA A 188 -4.61 -15.25 13.67
CA ALA A 188 -5.05 -14.67 12.41
C ALA A 188 -6.55 -14.36 12.48
N ASP A 189 -6.98 -13.24 11.90
CA ASP A 189 -8.39 -12.85 11.84
C ASP A 189 -9.17 -13.64 10.78
N ILE A 190 -9.40 -14.91 11.08
CA ILE A 190 -10.14 -15.85 10.23
C ILE A 190 -11.63 -15.54 10.26
N ALA A 191 -12.14 -14.96 11.36
CA ALA A 191 -13.54 -14.60 11.50
C ALA A 191 -13.95 -13.56 10.47
N SER A 192 -13.17 -12.49 10.30
CA SER A 192 -13.42 -11.48 9.27
C SER A 192 -13.31 -12.05 7.85
N GLN A 193 -12.35 -12.96 7.60
CA GLN A 193 -12.23 -13.62 6.30
C GLN A 193 -13.48 -14.46 5.97
N GLN A 194 -13.97 -15.25 6.93
CA GLN A 194 -15.19 -16.05 6.76
C GLN A 194 -16.45 -15.19 6.58
N ALA A 195 -16.54 -14.06 7.29
CA ALA A 195 -17.63 -13.11 7.16
C ALA A 195 -17.64 -12.46 5.76
N MET A 196 -16.47 -12.02 5.26
CA MET A 196 -16.33 -11.48 3.90
C MET A 196 -16.73 -12.50 2.84
N PHE A 197 -16.25 -13.74 2.95
CA PHE A 197 -16.56 -14.81 2.01
C PHE A 197 -18.06 -15.13 1.96
N SER A 198 -18.70 -15.33 3.12
CA SER A 198 -20.10 -15.74 3.19
C SER A 198 -21.08 -14.64 2.80
N SER A 199 -20.83 -13.39 3.18
CA SER A 199 -21.76 -12.28 2.95
C SER A 199 -21.59 -11.60 1.60
N ARG A 200 -20.36 -11.52 1.08
CA ARG A 200 -20.05 -10.74 -0.13
C ARG A 200 -19.61 -11.58 -1.31
N LEU A 201 -18.75 -12.59 -1.12
CA LEU A 201 -18.21 -13.34 -2.26
C LEU A 201 -19.24 -14.28 -2.87
N LYS A 202 -19.97 -15.06 -2.05
CA LYS A 202 -21.00 -15.99 -2.55
C LYS A 202 -22.11 -15.31 -3.35
N THR A 203 -22.41 -14.05 -3.03
CA THR A 203 -23.44 -13.23 -3.69
C THR A 203 -22.85 -12.27 -4.72
N LEU A 204 -21.52 -12.24 -4.85
CA LEU A 204 -20.72 -11.25 -5.58
C LEU A 204 -21.09 -9.80 -5.25
N HIS A 205 -21.60 -9.52 -4.05
CA HIS A 205 -22.18 -8.22 -3.69
C HIS A 205 -21.12 -7.11 -3.60
N GLU A 206 -21.14 -6.21 -4.60
CA GLU A 206 -20.22 -5.08 -4.77
C GLU A 206 -18.74 -5.51 -4.77
N MET A 207 -18.48 -6.71 -5.28
CA MET A 207 -17.15 -7.32 -5.27
C MET A 207 -16.64 -7.57 -6.68
N ILE A 208 -15.31 -7.54 -6.81
CA ILE A 208 -14.62 -8.06 -7.98
C ILE A 208 -13.98 -9.40 -7.59
N HIS A 209 -14.29 -10.45 -8.33
CA HIS A 209 -13.68 -11.76 -8.13
C HIS A 209 -12.92 -12.19 -9.39
N PHE A 210 -11.64 -12.52 -9.21
CA PHE A 210 -10.80 -13.13 -10.22
C PHE A 210 -10.66 -14.63 -9.92
N SER A 211 -10.95 -15.48 -10.90
CA SER A 211 -10.81 -16.94 -10.80
C SER A 211 -10.14 -17.50 -12.05
N ALA A 212 -9.20 -18.43 -11.88
CA ALA A 212 -8.61 -19.17 -12.99
C ALA A 212 -8.04 -20.51 -12.49
N PRO A 213 -8.41 -21.64 -13.11
CA PRO A 213 -8.00 -22.97 -12.63
C PRO A 213 -6.49 -23.23 -12.75
N GLU A 214 -5.82 -22.57 -13.70
CA GLU A 214 -4.38 -22.73 -13.98
C GLU A 214 -3.54 -21.52 -13.48
N GLY A 215 -4.15 -20.62 -12.71
CA GLY A 215 -3.45 -19.53 -12.02
C GLY A 215 -3.74 -18.12 -12.54
N ILE A 216 -3.36 -17.13 -11.72
CA ILE A 216 -3.52 -15.69 -11.97
C ILE A 216 -2.16 -15.01 -11.73
N ALA A 217 -1.75 -14.11 -12.62
CA ALA A 217 -0.52 -13.34 -12.48
C ALA A 217 -0.81 -11.83 -12.52
N PHE A 218 -0.25 -11.08 -11.56
CA PHE A 218 -0.25 -9.63 -11.55
C PHE A 218 1.20 -9.13 -11.72
N THR A 219 1.45 -8.37 -12.78
CA THR A 219 2.79 -7.88 -13.13
C THR A 219 2.78 -6.38 -13.36
N SER A 220 3.88 -5.71 -13.02
CA SER A 220 4.07 -4.27 -13.24
C SER A 220 5.56 -3.99 -13.46
N ALA A 221 5.87 -3.05 -14.35
CA ALA A 221 7.24 -2.64 -14.63
C ALA A 221 7.82 -1.75 -13.51
N GLU A 222 6.97 -1.01 -12.80
CA GLU A 222 7.41 -0.07 -11.76
C GLU A 222 6.90 -0.49 -10.38
N HIS A 223 5.58 -0.44 -10.17
CA HIS A 223 4.99 -0.60 -8.84
C HIS A 223 3.75 -1.49 -8.87
N LEU A 224 3.63 -2.36 -7.86
CA LEU A 224 2.42 -3.10 -7.51
C LEU A 224 2.04 -2.73 -6.08
N HIS A 225 0.83 -2.20 -5.87
CA HIS A 225 0.35 -1.75 -4.57
C HIS A 225 -0.96 -2.45 -4.20
N LEU A 226 -1.00 -3.04 -3.00
CA LEU A 226 -2.19 -3.68 -2.43
C LEU A 226 -2.51 -2.98 -1.12
N ALA A 227 -3.71 -2.42 -1.00
CA ALA A 227 -4.18 -1.70 0.19
C ALA A 227 -5.63 -2.03 0.50
N ALA A 228 -5.93 -2.21 1.78
CA ALA A 228 -7.28 -2.38 2.31
C ALA A 228 -7.39 -1.60 3.63
N ALA A 229 -8.57 -1.03 3.90
CA ALA A 229 -8.82 -0.30 5.14
C ALA A 229 -8.91 -1.23 6.36
N ASP A 230 -9.42 -2.45 6.14
CA ASP A 230 -9.55 -3.46 7.18
C ASP A 230 -8.40 -4.48 7.07
N ASN A 231 -8.51 -5.44 6.14
CA ASN A 231 -7.68 -6.65 6.16
C ASN A 231 -7.14 -7.00 4.77
N ILE A 232 -5.90 -7.49 4.71
CA ILE A 232 -5.36 -8.24 3.56
C ILE A 232 -5.06 -9.67 4.04
N ALA A 233 -5.62 -10.66 3.35
CA ALA A 233 -5.37 -12.08 3.62
C ALA A 233 -4.65 -12.73 2.44
N LEU A 234 -3.52 -13.38 2.70
CA LEU A 234 -2.74 -14.13 1.71
C LEU A 234 -2.64 -15.58 2.15
N ASN A 235 -3.17 -16.47 1.33
CA ASN A 235 -3.40 -17.86 1.68
C ASN A 235 -2.98 -18.77 0.53
N ALA A 236 -2.33 -19.88 0.83
CA ALA A 236 -1.94 -20.89 -0.13
C ALA A 236 -2.12 -22.29 0.47
N GLY A 237 -2.55 -23.26 -0.33
CA GLY A 237 -2.51 -24.68 0.07
C GLY A 237 -1.09 -25.27 0.03
N GLY A 238 -0.16 -24.60 -0.66
CA GLY A 238 1.27 -24.90 -0.69
C GLY A 238 2.09 -23.79 -0.04
N ASP A 239 3.15 -23.34 -0.71
CA ASP A 239 4.08 -22.35 -0.17
C ASP A 239 3.70 -20.90 -0.54
N ILE A 240 3.97 -19.96 0.37
CA ILE A 240 4.03 -18.53 0.06
C ILE A 240 5.50 -18.12 0.02
N SER A 241 5.96 -17.61 -1.13
CA SER A 241 7.32 -17.12 -1.33
C SER A 241 7.34 -15.61 -1.47
N ILE A 242 8.12 -14.93 -0.62
CA ILE A 242 8.31 -13.47 -0.65
C ILE A 242 9.81 -13.21 -0.79
N GLY A 243 10.19 -12.47 -1.82
CA GLY A 243 11.58 -12.13 -2.11
C GLY A 243 11.71 -10.70 -2.62
N ALA A 244 12.80 -10.05 -2.25
CA ALA A 244 13.18 -8.73 -2.76
C ALA A 244 14.69 -8.71 -2.98
N GLU A 245 15.14 -8.08 -4.07
CA GLU A 245 16.57 -7.82 -4.29
C GLU A 245 17.08 -6.73 -3.32
N GLY A 246 16.21 -5.76 -3.01
CA GLY A 246 16.47 -4.73 -1.99
C GLY A 246 16.24 -5.24 -0.57
N HIS A 247 15.19 -4.74 0.07
CA HIS A 247 14.85 -5.08 1.46
C HIS A 247 13.39 -5.51 1.59
N ILE A 248 13.13 -6.35 2.59
CA ILE A 248 11.78 -6.67 3.07
C ILE A 248 11.61 -5.96 4.41
N THR A 249 10.52 -5.20 4.55
CA THR A 249 10.18 -4.50 5.80
C THR A 249 8.76 -4.82 6.20
N GLY A 250 8.59 -5.30 7.43
CA GLY A 250 7.28 -5.51 8.06
C GLY A 250 7.09 -4.52 9.19
N LEU A 251 6.00 -3.75 9.15
CA LEU A 251 5.60 -2.80 10.19
C LEU A 251 4.19 -3.17 10.66
N ALA A 252 3.98 -3.24 11.96
CA ALA A 252 2.67 -3.47 12.56
C ALA A 252 2.44 -2.47 13.69
N GLY A 253 1.21 -1.95 13.80
CA GLY A 253 0.85 -1.01 14.86
C GLY A 253 0.70 -1.63 16.24
N ASP A 254 0.44 -2.94 16.30
CA ASP A 254 0.23 -3.68 17.55
C ASP A 254 1.23 -4.83 17.72
N SER A 255 1.16 -5.86 16.85
CA SER A 255 1.99 -7.05 17.00
C SER A 255 2.37 -7.72 15.68
N VAL A 256 3.49 -8.45 15.69
CA VAL A 256 3.95 -9.32 14.60
C VAL A 256 4.08 -10.74 15.14
N GLY A 257 3.36 -11.69 14.53
CA GLY A 257 3.42 -13.11 14.86
C GLY A 257 4.04 -13.93 13.73
N ILE A 258 4.94 -14.86 14.08
CA ILE A 258 5.51 -15.84 13.15
C ILE A 258 5.45 -17.22 13.82
N PHE A 259 4.84 -18.19 13.14
CA PHE A 259 4.60 -19.52 13.68
C PHE A 259 4.86 -20.59 12.62
N ALA A 260 5.49 -21.71 13.01
CA ALA A 260 5.68 -22.89 12.20
C ALA A 260 5.22 -24.12 13.00
N GLN A 261 4.29 -24.92 12.46
CA GLN A 261 3.68 -26.03 13.18
C GLN A 261 4.55 -27.29 13.21
N HIS A 262 5.08 -27.70 12.05
CA HIS A 262 5.82 -28.96 11.90
C HIS A 262 7.28 -28.76 11.47
N GLY A 263 7.56 -27.66 10.77
CA GLY A 263 8.89 -27.36 10.23
C GLY A 263 9.78 -26.56 11.19
N LYS A 264 11.00 -26.25 10.73
CA LYS A 264 11.91 -25.35 11.44
C LYS A 264 11.51 -23.89 11.20
N LEU A 265 11.52 -23.08 12.25
CA LEU A 265 11.61 -21.62 12.10
C LEU A 265 13.09 -21.23 12.04
N SER A 266 13.51 -20.54 10.98
CA SER A 266 14.91 -20.20 10.74
C SER A 266 15.07 -18.72 10.40
N LEU A 267 15.93 -18.03 11.15
CA LEU A 267 16.31 -16.64 10.92
C LEU A 267 17.83 -16.59 10.76
N ILE A 268 18.30 -16.42 9.53
CA ILE A 268 19.72 -16.51 9.16
C ILE A 268 20.11 -15.26 8.40
N SER A 269 21.22 -14.63 8.79
CA SER A 269 21.91 -13.63 7.99
C SER A 269 23.19 -14.25 7.42
N ALA A 270 23.33 -14.26 6.09
CA ALA A 270 24.54 -14.75 5.44
C ALA A 270 25.73 -13.80 5.67
N GLN A 271 25.45 -12.49 5.68
CA GLN A 271 26.43 -11.43 5.92
C GLN A 271 25.77 -10.31 6.73
N GLY A 272 26.52 -9.70 7.64
CA GLY A 272 26.00 -8.65 8.52
C GLY A 272 25.32 -9.20 9.78
N PRO A 273 25.00 -8.33 10.74
CA PRO A 273 24.54 -8.72 12.07
C PRO A 273 23.06 -9.12 12.09
N VAL A 274 22.70 -10.04 12.98
CA VAL A 274 21.31 -10.26 13.40
C VAL A 274 21.08 -9.49 14.69
N GLN A 275 20.05 -8.65 14.72
CA GLN A 275 19.67 -7.87 15.91
C GLN A 275 18.26 -8.22 16.35
N LEU A 276 18.13 -8.58 17.62
CA LEU A 276 16.86 -8.81 18.29
C LEU A 276 16.83 -7.87 19.51
N GLN A 277 15.78 -7.06 19.64
CA GLN A 277 15.67 -6.09 20.74
C GLN A 277 14.23 -5.98 21.22
N ALA A 278 14.07 -5.86 22.54
CA ALA A 278 12.83 -5.43 23.17
C ALA A 278 13.12 -4.08 23.85
N GLN A 279 12.79 -2.96 23.21
CA GLN A 279 13.20 -1.63 23.67
C GLN A 279 12.54 -1.22 24.99
N ASN A 280 11.25 -1.55 25.14
CA ASN A 280 10.43 -1.23 26.32
C ASN A 280 9.72 -2.46 26.88
N GLY A 281 10.16 -3.67 26.49
CA GLY A 281 9.51 -4.93 26.82
C GLY A 281 10.49 -5.97 27.35
N MET A 282 9.95 -7.10 27.78
CA MET A 282 10.76 -8.26 28.15
C MET A 282 11.12 -9.06 26.90
N MET A 283 12.36 -9.54 26.84
CA MET A 283 12.76 -10.56 25.90
C MET A 283 12.73 -11.93 26.59
N HIS A 284 12.01 -12.89 26.00
CA HIS A 284 11.91 -14.26 26.50
C HIS A 284 12.35 -15.25 25.43
N LEU A 285 13.38 -16.05 25.72
CA LEU A 285 13.86 -17.15 24.87
C LEU A 285 13.77 -18.44 25.67
N SER A 286 13.00 -19.41 25.18
CA SER A 286 12.82 -20.70 25.83
C SER A 286 12.86 -21.83 24.81
N ALA A 287 13.29 -23.00 25.27
CA ALA A 287 13.31 -24.24 24.51
C ALA A 287 12.96 -25.39 25.46
N GLU A 288 12.07 -26.29 25.04
CA GLU A 288 11.72 -27.49 25.82
C GLU A 288 12.92 -28.44 25.94
N GLN A 289 13.72 -28.52 24.88
CA GLN A 289 14.93 -29.34 24.84
C GLN A 289 16.17 -28.48 25.16
N LYS A 290 17.11 -28.39 24.23
CA LYS A 290 18.39 -27.72 24.44
C LYS A 290 18.35 -26.29 23.94
N LEU A 291 18.65 -25.33 24.81
CA LEU A 291 19.01 -23.96 24.43
C LEU A 291 20.53 -23.86 24.25
N THR A 292 20.99 -23.40 23.08
CA THR A 292 22.42 -23.26 22.77
C THR A 292 22.73 -21.83 22.34
N LEU A 293 23.66 -21.18 23.03
CA LEU A 293 24.24 -19.89 22.66
C LEU A 293 25.73 -20.12 22.42
N ILE A 294 26.23 -19.83 21.22
CA ILE A 294 27.63 -20.07 20.84
C ILE A 294 28.16 -18.83 20.11
N SER A 295 29.36 -18.40 20.46
CA SER A 295 30.16 -17.45 19.71
C SER A 295 31.52 -18.07 19.42
N ALA A 296 32.00 -17.96 18.18
CA ALA A 296 33.33 -18.42 17.79
C ALA A 296 34.44 -17.45 18.24
N ARG A 297 34.07 -16.29 18.79
CA ARG A 297 35.00 -15.27 19.30
C ARG A 297 34.60 -14.92 20.73
N GLU A 298 33.97 -13.75 20.91
CA GLU A 298 33.57 -13.24 22.22
C GLU A 298 32.08 -13.48 22.47
N MET A 299 31.73 -13.81 23.71
CA MET A 299 30.36 -13.80 24.20
C MET A 299 30.26 -12.83 25.37
N LEU A 300 29.42 -11.81 25.23
CA LEU A 300 29.14 -10.84 26.28
C LEU A 300 27.73 -11.08 26.85
N LEU A 301 27.65 -11.36 28.14
CA LEU A 301 26.41 -11.39 28.91
C LEU A 301 26.46 -10.26 29.93
N ALA A 302 25.59 -9.27 29.75
CA ALA A 302 25.65 -7.99 30.44
C ALA A 302 24.28 -7.60 30.99
N GLY A 303 24.22 -7.20 32.26
CA GLY A 303 23.00 -6.72 32.91
C GLY A 303 23.31 -5.53 33.82
N LYS A 304 22.52 -4.45 33.71
CA LYS A 304 22.74 -3.24 34.53
C LYS A 304 22.47 -3.46 36.02
N LYS A 305 21.42 -4.23 36.34
CA LYS A 305 21.02 -4.51 37.74
C LYS A 305 21.61 -5.81 38.25
N ARG A 306 21.40 -6.92 37.52
CA ARG A 306 21.82 -8.25 37.93
C ARG A 306 21.96 -9.21 36.75
N ILE A 307 22.79 -10.23 36.92
CA ILE A 307 22.82 -11.45 36.10
C ILE A 307 22.64 -12.64 37.05
N ARG A 308 21.71 -13.54 36.73
CA ARG A 308 21.46 -14.76 37.52
C ARG A 308 21.46 -15.97 36.61
N LEU A 309 22.30 -16.95 36.92
CA LEU A 309 22.37 -18.25 36.25
C LEU A 309 21.86 -19.31 37.23
N VAL A 310 20.86 -20.10 36.86
CA VAL A 310 20.24 -21.12 37.74
C VAL A 310 20.21 -22.46 36.99
N GLY A 311 20.57 -23.53 37.70
CA GLY A 311 20.45 -24.89 37.17
C GLY A 311 20.54 -25.94 38.28
N GLY A 312 19.65 -26.94 38.24
CA GLY A 312 19.68 -28.09 39.16
C GLY A 312 19.64 -27.72 40.65
N GLY A 313 19.00 -26.60 41.02
CA GLY A 313 18.95 -26.10 42.40
C GLY A 313 20.18 -25.30 42.85
N SER A 314 21.17 -25.07 41.99
CA SER A 314 22.32 -24.19 42.25
C SER A 314 22.22 -22.89 41.45
N SER A 315 22.89 -21.83 41.91
CA SER A 315 22.88 -20.52 41.24
C SER A 315 24.21 -19.75 41.32
N ILE A 316 24.43 -18.90 40.32
CA ILE A 316 25.45 -17.84 40.33
C ILE A 316 24.71 -16.52 40.17
N LEU A 317 24.95 -15.57 41.09
CA LEU A 317 24.39 -14.24 41.06
C LEU A 317 25.50 -13.19 40.97
N ILE A 318 25.40 -12.29 40.00
CA ILE A 318 26.27 -11.12 39.81
C ILE A 318 25.41 -9.87 39.99
N GLU A 319 25.66 -9.10 41.05
CA GLU A 319 24.84 -7.93 41.42
C GLU A 319 25.63 -7.01 42.37
N GLN A 320 25.48 -5.68 42.23
CA GLN A 320 26.06 -4.68 43.14
C GLN A 320 27.58 -4.83 43.38
N GLY A 321 28.34 -5.22 42.35
CA GLY A 321 29.79 -5.46 42.46
C GLY A 321 30.17 -6.76 43.19
N GLN A 322 29.21 -7.64 43.47
CA GLN A 322 29.42 -8.92 44.15
C GLN A 322 29.15 -10.10 43.21
N ILE A 323 29.86 -11.21 43.45
CA ILE A 323 29.57 -12.52 42.86
C ILE A 323 29.20 -13.47 44.01
N LYS A 324 28.00 -14.05 43.97
CA LYS A 324 27.51 -15.02 44.96
C LYS A 324 27.30 -16.39 44.31
N TYR A 325 27.82 -17.43 44.95
CA TYR A 325 27.61 -18.83 44.59
C TYR A 325 26.66 -19.46 45.60
N GLU A 326 25.52 -19.98 45.15
CA GLU A 326 24.49 -20.61 45.99
C GLU A 326 24.33 -22.08 45.58
N THR A 327 24.57 -23.03 46.48
CA THR A 327 24.31 -24.45 46.25
C THR A 327 24.00 -25.17 47.55
N ALA A 328 23.06 -26.13 47.51
CA ALA A 328 22.79 -27.03 48.63
C ALA A 328 23.69 -28.28 48.62
N GLY A 329 24.39 -28.51 47.50
CA GLY A 329 25.29 -29.63 47.31
C GLY A 329 26.76 -29.24 47.46
N THR A 330 27.63 -30.07 46.88
CA THR A 330 29.08 -29.84 46.92
C THR A 330 29.51 -28.79 45.90
N TYR A 331 30.13 -27.70 46.35
CA TYR A 331 30.85 -26.77 45.48
C TYR A 331 32.28 -27.28 45.24
N THR A 332 32.58 -27.73 44.02
CA THR A 332 33.93 -28.20 43.64
C THR A 332 34.62 -27.19 42.74
N ARG A 333 35.80 -26.72 43.15
CA ARG A 333 36.66 -25.83 42.36
C ARG A 333 37.97 -26.54 42.02
N LYS A 334 38.25 -26.75 40.73
CA LYS A 334 39.51 -27.33 40.23
C LYS A 334 40.28 -26.27 39.45
N ALA A 335 41.47 -25.90 39.91
CA ALA A 335 42.34 -24.93 39.24
C ALA A 335 43.82 -25.31 39.43
N SER A 336 44.65 -25.09 38.41
CA SER A 336 46.11 -25.30 38.51
C SER A 336 46.80 -24.21 39.34
N ARG A 337 46.24 -22.99 39.34
CA ARG A 337 46.67 -21.86 40.14
C ARG A 337 45.44 -21.02 40.52
N LEU A 338 45.42 -20.55 41.76
CA LEU A 338 44.44 -19.59 42.24
C LEU A 338 45.20 -18.34 42.67
N ASP A 339 44.96 -17.23 41.99
CA ASP A 339 45.49 -15.92 42.35
C ASP A 339 44.35 -15.05 42.88
N THR A 340 44.65 -14.24 43.88
CA THR A 340 43.66 -13.37 44.53
C THR A 340 44.25 -11.96 44.58
N GLU A 341 43.91 -11.16 43.58
CA GLU A 341 44.34 -9.76 43.48
C GLU A 341 43.34 -8.82 44.19
N GLY A 342 43.67 -7.53 44.25
CA GLY A 342 42.75 -6.50 44.74
C GLY A 342 41.48 -6.41 43.89
N GLY A 343 40.42 -5.84 44.46
CA GLY A 343 39.14 -5.71 43.76
C GLY A 343 39.27 -4.89 42.47
N ALA A 344 38.62 -5.36 41.40
CA ALA A 344 38.49 -4.65 40.14
C ALA A 344 37.01 -4.31 39.87
N SER A 345 36.77 -3.23 39.12
CA SER A 345 35.43 -2.83 38.70
C SER A 345 35.39 -2.72 37.18
N GLN A 346 34.32 -3.22 36.58
CA GLN A 346 34.07 -3.12 35.15
C GLN A 346 32.72 -2.44 34.91
N THR A 347 32.73 -1.31 34.22
CA THR A 347 31.49 -0.60 33.85
C THR A 347 30.88 -1.26 32.61
N VAL A 348 29.69 -1.84 32.77
CA VAL A 348 28.93 -2.40 31.65
C VAL A 348 28.34 -1.25 30.84
N LYS A 349 28.85 -1.01 29.63
CA LYS A 349 28.18 -0.16 28.63
C LYS A 349 27.04 -0.95 28.00
N VAL A 350 25.90 -1.03 28.69
CA VAL A 350 24.66 -1.56 28.10
C VAL A 350 24.25 -0.57 26.99
N PRO A 351 23.93 -1.02 25.77
CA PRO A 351 23.41 -0.14 24.74
C PRO A 351 22.23 0.65 25.30
N TYR A 352 22.27 1.96 25.09
CA TYR A 352 21.19 2.85 25.50
C TYR A 352 19.95 2.51 24.67
N LEU A 353 19.02 1.77 25.25
CA LEU A 353 17.67 1.66 24.71
C LEU A 353 17.00 3.01 24.98
N PRO A 354 16.36 3.64 23.97
CA PRO A 354 15.64 4.89 24.19
C PRO A 354 14.65 4.72 25.33
N GLY A 355 14.98 5.30 26.48
CA GLY A 355 14.07 5.38 27.63
C GLY A 355 12.91 6.31 27.30
N LYS A 356 11.87 6.27 28.13
CA LYS A 356 10.63 7.08 28.01
C LYS A 356 10.82 8.61 28.00
N GLY A 357 12.05 9.13 28.05
CA GLY A 357 12.30 10.56 28.01
C GLY A 357 12.30 11.06 26.58
N GLU A 358 11.47 12.04 26.29
CA GLU A 358 11.27 12.58 24.93
C GLU A 358 12.22 13.74 24.62
N SER A 359 13.08 14.16 25.56
CA SER A 359 13.91 15.37 25.40
C SER A 359 15.23 15.35 26.18
N ASP A 360 16.18 16.16 25.71
CA ASP A 360 17.43 16.47 26.40
C ASP A 360 17.31 17.86 27.06
N LEU A 361 17.74 18.00 28.31
CA LEU A 361 17.72 19.25 29.09
C LEU A 361 19.14 19.70 29.41
N ALA A 362 19.51 20.87 28.90
CA ALA A 362 20.77 21.52 29.19
C ALA A 362 20.60 22.60 30.26
N LEU A 363 21.47 22.59 31.26
CA LEU A 363 21.58 23.62 32.29
C LEU A 363 22.80 24.48 32.03
N ASN A 364 22.62 25.78 32.14
CA ASN A 364 23.64 26.81 31.95
C ASN A 364 23.50 27.80 33.11
N PHE A 365 24.50 27.89 33.99
CA PHE A 365 24.44 28.78 35.15
C PHE A 365 25.52 29.86 35.09
N PHE A 366 25.07 31.11 34.96
CA PHE A 366 25.91 32.29 34.74
C PHE A 366 25.46 33.43 35.66
N ASP A 367 26.43 34.19 36.18
CA ASP A 367 26.22 35.52 36.76
C ASP A 367 26.76 36.56 35.78
N GLY A 368 25.86 37.29 35.12
CA GLY A 368 26.23 38.16 33.99
C GLY A 368 26.87 37.37 32.85
N GLN A 369 28.17 37.60 32.60
CA GLN A 369 28.96 36.88 31.59
C GLN A 369 29.87 35.80 32.19
N GLU A 370 29.93 35.67 33.51
CA GLU A 370 30.79 34.69 34.18
C GLU A 370 30.01 33.41 34.46
N ALA A 371 30.55 32.28 34.00
CA ALA A 371 30.01 30.97 34.34
C ALA A 371 30.24 30.69 35.82
N ILE A 372 29.26 30.08 36.50
CA ILE A 372 29.41 29.62 37.89
C ILE A 372 29.77 28.13 37.86
N PRO A 373 31.06 27.76 37.92
CA PRO A 373 31.48 26.37 37.81
C PRO A 373 31.16 25.59 39.10
N LYS A 374 31.05 24.27 38.97
CA LYS A 374 31.02 23.33 40.11
C LYS A 374 29.88 23.57 41.13
N ALA A 375 28.84 24.33 40.77
CA ALA A 375 27.68 24.52 41.63
C ALA A 375 26.83 23.24 41.69
N PRO A 376 26.50 22.71 42.88
CA PRO A 376 25.51 21.66 43.03
C PRO A 376 24.13 22.17 42.64
N TYR A 377 23.33 21.33 41.99
CA TYR A 377 21.95 21.65 41.64
C TYR A 377 21.00 20.47 41.87
N THR A 378 19.73 20.81 42.04
CA THR A 378 18.61 19.86 42.04
C THR A 378 17.57 20.30 41.03
N LEU A 379 17.18 19.39 40.15
CA LEU A 379 16.07 19.50 39.21
C LEU A 379 14.86 18.78 39.78
N ARG A 380 13.72 19.47 39.81
CA ARG A 380 12.44 18.89 40.18
C ARG A 380 11.46 19.07 39.04
N PHE A 381 11.02 17.97 38.46
CA PHE A 381 10.01 17.96 37.42
C PHE A 381 8.60 17.99 38.02
N GLU A 382 7.64 18.55 37.29
CA GLU A 382 6.24 18.67 37.72
C GLU A 382 5.61 17.31 38.07
N GLY A 383 5.95 16.24 37.33
CA GLY A 383 5.58 14.85 37.61
C GLY A 383 6.22 14.23 38.87
N GLY A 384 6.97 15.00 39.66
CA GLY A 384 7.50 14.60 40.97
C GLY A 384 8.83 13.84 40.92
N SER A 385 9.43 13.67 39.74
CA SER A 385 10.78 13.12 39.62
C SER A 385 11.84 14.18 39.96
N GLU A 386 12.93 13.77 40.62
CA GLU A 386 14.04 14.65 41.00
C GLU A 386 15.37 14.11 40.46
N LEU A 387 16.21 15.01 39.96
CA LEU A 387 17.59 14.74 39.55
C LEU A 387 18.52 15.69 40.28
N ALA A 388 19.70 15.22 40.68
CA ALA A 388 20.73 16.06 41.28
C ALA A 388 22.05 15.89 40.54
N GLY A 389 22.87 16.94 40.53
CA GLY A 389 24.16 16.92 39.89
C GLY A 389 25.03 18.10 40.29
N VAL A 390 26.21 18.16 39.70
CA VAL A 390 27.17 19.26 39.85
C VAL A 390 27.52 19.75 38.46
N LEU A 391 27.55 21.06 38.25
CA LEU A 391 27.95 21.65 36.97
C LEU A 391 29.44 21.39 36.69
N ASP A 392 29.81 21.41 35.42
CA ASP A 392 31.21 21.35 35.00
C ASP A 392 31.95 22.69 35.21
N GLU A 393 33.17 22.79 34.67
CA GLU A 393 34.02 23.99 34.78
C GLU A 393 33.52 25.17 33.95
N GLN A 394 32.51 24.96 33.09
CA GLN A 394 31.88 25.98 32.26
C GLN A 394 30.46 26.32 32.77
N GLY A 395 30.07 25.85 33.95
CA GLY A 395 28.72 26.07 34.49
C GLY A 395 27.64 25.30 33.73
N TYR A 396 28.00 24.21 33.06
CA TYR A 396 27.13 23.42 32.20
C TYR A 396 26.80 22.05 32.79
N ALA A 397 25.59 21.55 32.49
CA ALA A 397 25.23 20.15 32.66
C ALA A 397 24.19 19.72 31.62
N LEU A 398 24.28 18.48 31.16
CA LEU A 398 23.34 17.89 30.20
C LEU A 398 22.68 16.64 30.77
N HIS A 399 21.35 16.67 30.90
CA HIS A 399 20.54 15.50 31.20
C HIS A 399 19.85 15.02 29.95
N LYS A 400 20.12 13.79 29.56
CA LYS A 400 19.49 13.19 28.38
C LYS A 400 18.27 12.38 28.76
N ASN A 401 17.24 12.42 27.93
CA ASN A 401 16.00 11.66 28.11
C ASN A 401 15.30 11.95 29.44
N VAL A 402 15.12 13.23 29.72
CA VAL A 402 14.26 13.70 30.79
C VAL A 402 12.80 13.73 30.33
N PRO A 403 11.82 13.72 31.25
CA PRO A 403 10.42 13.95 30.90
C PRO A 403 10.23 15.29 30.16
N PHE A 404 9.33 15.33 29.17
CA PHE A 404 8.94 16.58 28.49
C PHE A 404 7.90 17.33 29.32
N GLU A 405 8.34 17.91 30.44
CA GLU A 405 7.50 18.68 31.35
C GLU A 405 8.29 19.82 31.99
N SER A 406 7.60 20.77 32.61
CA SER A 406 8.25 21.88 33.31
C SER A 406 9.14 21.36 34.44
N ALA A 407 10.36 21.87 34.51
CA ALA A 407 11.31 21.55 35.56
C ALA A 407 11.75 22.83 36.29
N THR A 408 11.84 22.75 37.61
CA THR A 408 12.45 23.80 38.43
C THR A 408 13.87 23.37 38.78
N VAL A 409 14.85 24.19 38.43
CA VAL A 409 16.24 24.01 38.86
C VAL A 409 16.52 24.88 40.08
N THR A 410 17.12 24.28 41.11
CA THR A 410 17.61 24.99 42.29
C THR A 410 19.11 24.80 42.40
N TYR A 411 19.87 25.89 42.36
CA TYR A 411 21.32 25.89 42.53
C TYR A 411 21.69 26.18 43.99
N GLN A 412 22.70 25.51 44.51
CA GLN A 412 23.34 25.88 45.76
C GLN A 412 24.50 26.83 45.46
N LEU A 413 24.32 28.11 45.77
CA LEU A 413 25.36 29.12 45.61
C LEU A 413 26.52 28.88 46.59
N PRO A 414 27.77 29.07 46.17
CA PRO A 414 28.90 29.09 47.10
C PRO A 414 28.73 30.25 48.11
N PRO A 415 29.31 30.14 49.32
CA PRO A 415 29.27 31.22 50.29
C PRO A 415 29.85 32.52 49.69
N PRO A 416 29.22 33.69 49.95
CA PRO A 416 29.64 34.95 49.36
C PRO A 416 31.08 35.28 49.77
N GLU A 417 31.83 35.86 48.83
CA GLU A 417 33.17 36.36 49.13
C GLU A 417 33.11 37.45 50.23
N PRO A 418 34.12 37.57 51.10
CA PRO A 418 34.14 38.60 52.13
C PRO A 418 34.07 40.00 51.51
N GLU A 419 33.12 40.81 52.00
CA GLU A 419 32.93 42.18 51.54
C GLU A 419 34.23 43.00 51.73
N LYS A 420 34.77 43.54 50.65
CA LYS A 420 35.86 44.53 50.74
C LYS A 420 35.27 45.86 51.23
N PRO A 421 35.81 46.48 52.29
CA PRO A 421 35.31 47.77 52.75
C PRO A 421 35.38 48.81 51.63
N TRP A 422 34.31 49.58 51.48
CA TRP A 422 34.26 50.70 50.56
C TRP A 422 35.41 51.68 50.85
N THR A 423 35.98 52.25 49.78
CA THR A 423 36.98 53.31 49.88
C THR A 423 36.46 54.45 50.76
N PRO A 424 37.23 54.97 51.74
CA PRO A 424 36.79 56.05 52.60
C PRO A 424 36.29 57.26 51.80
N TRP A 425 35.19 57.85 52.25
CA TRP A 425 34.46 58.94 51.59
C TRP A 425 35.35 60.12 51.16
N ASP A 426 36.42 60.38 51.92
CA ASP A 426 37.34 61.49 51.70
C ASP A 426 38.10 61.40 50.36
N LEU A 427 38.29 60.19 49.80
CA LEU A 427 38.97 59.97 48.52
C LEU A 427 38.05 60.11 47.29
N LEU A 428 36.72 60.22 47.48
CA LEU A 428 35.77 60.45 46.39
C LEU A 428 35.57 61.95 46.07
N LEU A 429 35.84 62.84 47.03
CA LEU A 429 35.71 64.30 46.86
C LEU A 429 36.87 64.95 46.08
N GLU A 430 38.06 64.32 46.05
CA GLU A 430 39.19 64.78 45.22
C GLU A 430 38.94 64.58 43.71
N LYS A 431 37.98 63.73 43.32
CA LYS A 431 37.64 63.51 41.90
C LYS A 431 36.56 64.45 41.35
N THR A 432 35.96 65.32 42.17
CA THR A 432 34.89 66.23 41.73
C THR A 432 35.22 67.72 41.81
N SER A 433 36.47 68.11 42.15
CA SER A 433 36.88 69.52 42.17
C SER A 433 38.07 69.81 41.23
N VAL A 434 37.77 70.25 40.00
CA VAL A 434 38.53 71.10 39.01
C VAL A 434 37.90 70.82 37.63
N ARG A 435 37.39 71.76 36.81
CA ARG A 435 37.15 73.21 36.87
C ARG A 435 36.18 73.56 35.72
N GLU A 436 35.27 74.50 35.96
CA GLU A 436 34.76 75.38 34.89
C GLU A 436 35.93 76.20 34.31
N GLY A 437 35.89 76.36 32.98
CA GLY A 437 36.77 77.18 32.16
C GLY A 437 36.26 77.15 30.73
#